data_AF-A0A533ZYD3-F1
#
_entry.id   AF-A0A533ZYD3-F1
#
_cell.length_a   1.000
_cell.length_b   1.000
_cell.length_c   1.000
_cell.angle_alpha   90.00
_cell.angle_beta   90.00
_cell.angle_gamma   90.00
#
_symmetry.space_group_name_H-M   'P 1'
#
loop_
_entity.id
_entity.type
_entity.pdbx_description
1 polymer ?
#
loop_
_entity_poly.entity_id
_entity_poly.type
_entity_poly.pdbx_seq_one_letter_code
_entity_poly.pdbx_strand_id
1 'polypeptide(L)'
;MPLSDNKTFFLQYPTYLNYQFPAKAIEPLIKHYSYKNIVFIKNGMKSPKLILEKQYQIQTKIDTLENNLKKYAFYLQSNFCSDEEKNDSFFISNLLSSFFKEEVYPTLKKSIKNFLTPRGELKKNLTEKELSALNTIISKAPYKSLFDKKINRKIAYLKNEKPDVNLTKQECIHEIKAIQNDLKENERVGYIFTNARQLGEEHIEILILTREAIIQPILWPDTSIKRRILDTDIAHIIKEVPVFKTDLSFFVQKPRKLPHPQADTNSCGILSIAFAKKILQKDSLSINSLAMSFYFKEKKHHFFLPPATILRYSQSSRYIDFLEAIIQDQETVVYQDQAVLTIKALLNQSITYAQKINDSTMILDNESTLIQLNLLRTSWLTSSQQVKEKRNAMKLSGENLYLAYTAFRFFSLNKMGDQQVTSTENNRLI
;
A
#
# COMPACT_ATOMS: atom_id res chain seq x y z
N MET A 1 -21.78 18.32 20.18
CA MET A 1 -21.39 19.26 19.10
C MET A 1 -22.32 19.09 17.90
N PRO A 2 -22.88 20.17 17.34
CA PRO A 2 -23.73 20.09 16.15
C PRO A 2 -22.93 19.62 14.92
N LEU A 3 -23.57 18.84 14.06
CA LEU A 3 -23.02 18.47 12.75
C LEU A 3 -23.12 19.66 11.79
N SER A 4 -22.20 19.74 10.83
CA SER A 4 -22.34 20.64 9.69
C SER A 4 -23.48 20.19 8.77
N ASP A 5 -24.15 21.11 8.08
CA ASP A 5 -25.24 20.84 7.13
C ASP A 5 -24.91 19.73 6.14
N ASN A 6 -23.70 19.74 5.57
CA ASN A 6 -23.25 18.69 4.64
C ASN A 6 -23.23 17.28 5.24
N LYS A 7 -22.93 17.16 6.54
CA LYS A 7 -22.96 15.87 7.25
C LYS A 7 -24.39 15.48 7.60
N THR A 8 -25.21 16.44 8.04
CA THR A 8 -26.63 16.23 8.30
C THR A 8 -27.33 15.72 7.05
N PHE A 9 -27.10 16.37 5.91
CA PHE A 9 -27.58 15.95 4.60
C PHE A 9 -27.10 14.53 4.24
N PHE A 10 -25.81 14.23 4.43
CA PHE A 10 -25.28 12.89 4.17
C PHE A 10 -25.95 11.81 5.03
N LEU A 11 -26.28 12.11 6.30
CA LEU A 11 -26.97 11.15 7.17
C LEU A 11 -28.43 10.92 6.78
N GLN A 12 -29.09 11.90 6.15
CA GLN A 12 -30.45 11.76 5.61
C GLN A 12 -30.45 10.92 4.32
N TYR A 13 -29.40 11.04 3.51
CA TYR A 13 -29.26 10.37 2.22
C TYR A 13 -27.89 9.68 2.10
N PRO A 14 -27.63 8.63 2.92
CA PRO A 14 -26.34 7.98 2.94
C PRO A 14 -26.10 7.28 1.61
N THR A 15 -25.11 7.76 0.87
CA THR A 15 -24.60 7.07 -0.32
C THR A 15 -23.39 6.26 0.10
N TYR A 16 -23.61 4.95 0.26
CA TYR A 16 -22.53 3.99 0.45
C TYR A 16 -21.84 3.76 -0.90
N LEU A 17 -20.97 4.70 -1.29
CA LEU A 17 -20.08 4.47 -2.41
C LEU A 17 -19.05 3.41 -2.03
N ASN A 18 -18.68 2.57 -3.00
CA ASN A 18 -17.60 1.60 -2.85
C ASN A 18 -16.38 2.29 -2.22
N TYR A 19 -15.93 1.83 -1.05
CA TYR A 19 -14.76 2.39 -0.36
C TYR A 19 -13.45 2.12 -1.11
N GLN A 20 -13.49 1.26 -2.12
CA GLN A 20 -12.37 0.95 -2.97
C GLN A 20 -11.96 2.18 -3.78
N PHE A 21 -10.72 2.60 -3.57
CA PHE A 21 -10.17 3.81 -4.15
C PHE A 21 -9.14 3.44 -5.22
N PRO A 22 -9.38 3.69 -6.52
CA PRO A 22 -8.42 3.34 -7.56
C PRO A 22 -7.21 4.29 -7.55
N ALA A 23 -6.04 3.81 -7.99
CA ALA A 23 -4.81 4.61 -8.00
C ALA A 23 -4.90 5.89 -8.86
N LYS A 24 -5.75 5.90 -9.91
CA LYS A 24 -6.04 7.11 -10.71
C LYS A 24 -6.77 8.21 -9.92
N ALA A 25 -7.57 7.82 -8.92
CA ALA A 25 -8.37 8.76 -8.13
C ALA A 25 -7.53 9.57 -7.11
N ILE A 26 -6.24 9.25 -6.98
CA ILE A 26 -5.34 9.91 -6.04
C ILE A 26 -4.89 11.28 -6.55
N GLU A 27 -4.71 11.45 -7.86
CA GLU A 27 -4.14 12.68 -8.44
C GLU A 27 -5.00 13.94 -8.16
N PRO A 28 -6.34 13.91 -8.32
CA PRO A 28 -7.17 15.04 -7.93
C PRO A 28 -7.08 15.35 -6.43
N LEU A 29 -6.90 14.34 -5.58
CA LEU A 29 -6.72 14.54 -4.14
C LEU A 29 -5.38 15.20 -3.81
N ILE A 30 -4.29 14.78 -4.48
CA ILE A 30 -2.97 15.43 -4.32
C ILE A 30 -3.08 16.91 -4.66
N LYS A 31 -3.71 17.24 -5.81
CA LYS A 31 -3.95 18.63 -6.22
C LYS A 31 -4.80 19.40 -5.22
N HIS A 32 -5.89 18.81 -4.72
CA HIS A 32 -6.76 19.47 -3.73
C HIS A 32 -6.03 19.78 -2.41
N TYR A 33 -5.13 18.89 -1.98
CA TYR A 33 -4.41 19.03 -0.71
C TYR A 33 -3.17 19.92 -0.81
N SER A 34 -2.57 20.05 -2.00
CA SER A 34 -1.46 21.01 -2.20
C SER A 34 -1.93 22.46 -1.95
N TYR A 35 -3.14 22.83 -2.36
CA TYR A 35 -3.74 24.14 -2.03
C TYR A 35 -3.94 24.38 -0.52
N LYS A 36 -3.82 23.32 0.30
CA LYS A 36 -3.94 23.38 1.76
C LYS A 36 -2.59 23.24 2.46
N ASN A 37 -1.49 23.39 1.72
CA ASN A 37 -0.12 23.20 2.20
C ASN A 37 0.14 21.80 2.76
N ILE A 38 -0.56 20.79 2.24
CA ILE A 38 -0.32 19.38 2.55
C ILE A 38 0.28 18.75 1.31
N VAL A 39 1.52 18.28 1.42
CA VAL A 39 2.25 17.69 0.29
C VAL A 39 2.05 16.19 0.30
N PHE A 40 1.61 15.65 -0.83
CA PHE A 40 1.54 14.23 -1.10
C PHE A 40 2.36 13.91 -2.36
N ILE A 41 3.05 12.77 -2.36
CA ILE A 41 3.77 12.22 -3.50
C ILE A 41 3.27 10.79 -3.72
N LYS A 42 2.66 10.51 -4.87
CA LYS A 42 2.34 9.15 -5.32
C LYS A 42 3.60 8.51 -5.91
N ASN A 43 3.82 7.23 -5.62
CA ASN A 43 4.94 6.48 -6.16
C ASN A 43 5.02 6.63 -7.70
N GLY A 44 6.23 6.87 -8.20
CA GLY A 44 6.51 7.07 -9.62
C GLY A 44 6.45 8.54 -10.07
N MET A 45 5.88 9.45 -9.26
CA MET A 45 5.83 10.88 -9.61
C MET A 45 7.23 11.53 -9.68
N LYS A 46 8.21 11.02 -8.93
CA LYS A 46 9.60 11.51 -8.98
C LYS A 46 10.47 10.72 -9.96
N SER A 47 9.95 9.61 -10.49
CA SER A 47 10.67 8.70 -11.38
C SER A 47 9.96 8.46 -12.73
N PRO A 48 9.50 9.50 -13.45
CA PRO A 48 8.69 9.32 -14.66
C PRO A 48 9.44 8.57 -15.78
N LYS A 49 10.77 8.73 -15.86
CA LYS A 49 11.60 8.00 -16.84
C LYS A 49 11.53 6.48 -16.65
N LEU A 50 11.57 6.00 -15.42
CA LEU A 50 11.48 4.57 -15.11
C LEU A 50 10.09 4.00 -15.45
N ILE A 51 9.03 4.79 -15.29
CA ILE A 51 7.68 4.40 -15.74
C ILE A 51 7.63 4.29 -17.26
N LEU A 52 8.19 5.26 -17.99
CA LEU A 52 8.26 5.21 -19.46
C LEU A 52 9.08 4.02 -19.95
N GLU A 53 10.21 3.71 -19.31
CA GLU A 53 11.03 2.52 -19.63
C GLU A 53 10.24 1.23 -19.45
N LYS A 54 9.48 1.09 -18.36
CA LYS A 54 8.61 -0.06 -18.12
C LYS A 54 7.50 -0.17 -19.17
N GLN A 55 6.86 0.95 -19.51
CA GLN A 55 5.85 0.99 -20.58
C GLN A 55 6.44 0.60 -21.93
N TYR A 56 7.68 1.00 -22.22
CA TYR A 56 8.41 0.62 -23.42
C TYR A 56 8.77 -0.87 -23.43
N GLN A 57 9.19 -1.43 -22.29
CA GLN A 57 9.43 -2.88 -22.15
C GLN A 57 8.14 -3.69 -22.39
N ILE A 58 6.99 -3.23 -21.87
CA ILE A 58 5.70 -3.87 -22.13
C ILE A 58 5.33 -3.73 -23.62
N GLN A 59 5.55 -2.58 -24.23
CA GLN A 59 5.32 -2.38 -25.67
C GLN A 59 6.19 -3.32 -26.51
N THR A 60 7.47 -3.46 -26.18
CA THR A 60 8.38 -4.38 -26.88
C THR A 60 7.87 -5.83 -26.81
N LYS A 61 7.33 -6.26 -25.66
CA LYS A 61 6.68 -7.58 -25.52
C LYS A 61 5.44 -7.71 -26.40
N ILE A 62 4.63 -6.66 -26.52
CA ILE A 62 3.47 -6.62 -27.41
C ILE A 62 3.92 -6.75 -28.87
N ASP A 63 4.86 -5.91 -29.32
CA ASP A 63 5.36 -5.91 -30.70
C ASP A 63 5.95 -7.26 -31.10
N THR A 64 6.66 -7.90 -30.16
CA THR A 64 7.23 -9.25 -30.32
C THR A 64 6.15 -10.31 -30.55
N LEU A 65 5.01 -10.19 -29.86
CA LEU A 65 3.87 -11.12 -29.98
C LEU A 65 2.94 -10.79 -31.15
N GLU A 66 2.96 -9.56 -31.67
CA GLU A 66 2.24 -9.14 -32.88
C GLU A 66 3.05 -9.45 -34.16
N ASN A 67 4.35 -9.75 -34.05
CA ASN A 67 5.19 -10.15 -35.16
C ASN A 67 4.81 -11.53 -35.72
N ASN A 68 4.03 -11.55 -36.80
CA ASN A 68 3.58 -12.79 -37.45
C ASN A 68 4.69 -13.75 -37.88
N LEU A 69 5.91 -13.26 -38.11
CA LEU A 69 7.04 -14.11 -38.52
C LEU A 69 7.59 -14.96 -37.35
N LYS A 70 7.39 -14.53 -36.10
CA LYS A 70 8.05 -15.14 -34.93
C LYS A 70 7.20 -15.24 -33.65
N LYS A 71 5.96 -14.76 -33.66
CA LYS A 71 5.10 -14.68 -32.46
C LYS A 71 4.98 -15.99 -31.69
N TYR A 72 4.91 -17.14 -32.38
CA TYR A 72 4.78 -18.44 -31.71
C TYR A 72 6.08 -18.86 -31.05
N ALA A 73 7.22 -18.62 -31.70
CA ALA A 73 8.54 -18.92 -31.15
C ALA A 73 8.80 -18.11 -29.88
N PHE A 74 8.51 -16.79 -29.91
CA PHE A 74 8.66 -15.93 -28.72
C PHE A 74 7.67 -16.27 -27.61
N TYR A 75 6.44 -16.63 -27.96
CA TYR A 75 5.47 -17.11 -26.98
C TYR A 75 5.94 -18.40 -26.30
N LEU A 76 6.49 -19.36 -27.06
CA LEU A 76 7.07 -20.58 -26.51
C LEU A 76 8.26 -20.25 -25.59
N GLN A 77 9.21 -19.40 -26.02
CA GLN A 77 10.37 -19.03 -25.20
C GLN A 77 10.00 -18.45 -23.83
N SER A 78 8.88 -17.73 -23.77
CA SER A 78 8.45 -17.04 -22.55
C SER A 78 7.50 -17.86 -21.68
N ASN A 79 6.88 -18.93 -22.20
CA ASN A 79 5.75 -19.60 -21.54
C ASN A 79 5.81 -21.14 -21.64
N PHE A 80 6.92 -21.72 -22.09
CA PHE A 80 7.16 -23.16 -22.15
C PHE A 80 8.07 -23.58 -20.97
N CYS A 81 7.49 -24.21 -19.95
CA CYS A 81 8.21 -24.76 -18.80
C CYS A 81 8.03 -26.27 -18.70
N SER A 82 9.02 -26.93 -18.10
CA SER A 82 8.95 -28.34 -17.70
C SER A 82 8.07 -28.48 -16.46
N ASP A 83 6.77 -28.72 -16.67
CA ASP A 83 5.77 -29.31 -15.76
C ASP A 83 5.58 -28.75 -14.31
N GLU A 84 6.36 -27.76 -13.83
CA GLU A 84 6.36 -27.33 -12.42
C GLU A 84 5.80 -25.93 -12.14
N GLU A 85 5.70 -25.02 -13.12
CA GLU A 85 5.19 -23.66 -12.90
C GLU A 85 3.69 -23.54 -13.21
N LYS A 86 2.85 -23.89 -12.23
CA LYS A 86 1.38 -24.00 -12.39
C LYS A 86 0.60 -22.69 -12.25
N ASN A 87 1.21 -21.59 -11.81
CA ASN A 87 0.44 -20.44 -11.29
C ASN A 87 0.20 -19.26 -12.25
N ASP A 88 0.82 -19.21 -13.44
CA ASP A 88 0.53 -18.14 -14.43
C ASP A 88 -0.31 -18.66 -15.60
N SER A 89 -1.47 -18.03 -15.79
CA SER A 89 -2.50 -18.39 -16.78
C SER A 89 -2.01 -18.40 -18.24
N PHE A 90 -0.87 -17.76 -18.54
CA PHE A 90 -0.27 -17.73 -19.87
C PHE A 90 0.71 -18.88 -20.14
N PHE A 91 1.10 -19.66 -19.14
CA PHE A 91 1.89 -20.87 -19.37
C PHE A 91 1.17 -21.87 -20.26
N ILE A 92 1.96 -22.58 -21.06
CA ILE A 92 1.45 -23.59 -22.00
C ILE A 92 0.85 -24.78 -21.25
N SER A 93 1.43 -25.16 -20.10
CA SER A 93 0.88 -26.18 -19.19
C SER A 93 -0.55 -25.84 -18.71
N ASN A 94 -0.91 -24.55 -18.70
CA ASN A 94 -2.22 -24.05 -18.31
C ASN A 94 -3.24 -23.99 -19.47
N LEU A 95 -2.97 -24.66 -20.58
CA LEU A 95 -3.97 -25.09 -21.56
C LEU A 95 -4.58 -26.41 -21.05
N LEU A 96 -5.35 -26.38 -19.96
CA LEU A 96 -5.81 -27.58 -19.25
C LEU A 96 -7.05 -28.27 -19.87
N SER A 97 -7.24 -28.23 -21.20
CA SER A 97 -8.23 -29.14 -21.80
C SER A 97 -7.65 -30.56 -21.85
N SER A 98 -8.49 -31.60 -21.67
CA SER A 98 -8.08 -33.01 -21.84
C SER A 98 -7.37 -33.20 -23.18
N PHE A 99 -7.98 -32.68 -24.25
CA PHE A 99 -7.39 -32.63 -25.60
C PHE A 99 -5.97 -32.03 -25.64
N PHE A 100 -5.70 -30.94 -24.91
CA PHE A 100 -4.38 -30.33 -24.96
C PHE A 100 -3.34 -31.16 -24.22
N LYS A 101 -3.69 -31.69 -23.05
CA LYS A 101 -2.78 -32.53 -22.25
C LYS A 101 -2.46 -33.86 -22.93
N GLU A 102 -3.46 -34.49 -23.52
CA GLU A 102 -3.36 -35.85 -24.05
C GLU A 102 -2.84 -35.88 -25.49
N GLU A 103 -3.12 -34.85 -26.30
CA GLU A 103 -2.77 -34.84 -27.72
C GLU A 103 -1.79 -33.72 -28.09
N VAL A 104 -2.13 -32.47 -27.75
CA VAL A 104 -1.37 -31.30 -28.26
C VAL A 104 0.01 -31.18 -27.61
N TYR A 105 0.12 -31.30 -26.28
CA TYR A 105 1.37 -31.11 -25.55
C TYR A 105 2.41 -32.20 -25.88
N PRO A 106 2.08 -33.51 -25.92
CA PRO A 106 3.03 -34.54 -26.34
C PRO A 106 3.49 -34.33 -27.80
N THR A 107 2.56 -34.01 -28.70
CA THR A 107 2.85 -33.75 -30.13
C THR A 107 3.76 -32.54 -30.30
N LEU A 108 3.47 -31.46 -29.56
CA LEU A 108 4.30 -30.26 -29.53
C LEU A 108 5.71 -30.55 -29.02
N LYS A 109 5.82 -31.21 -27.86
CA LYS A 109 7.11 -31.55 -27.22
C LYS A 109 7.99 -32.40 -28.14
N LYS A 110 7.39 -33.35 -28.88
CA LYS A 110 8.07 -34.13 -29.92
C LYS A 110 8.54 -33.25 -31.08
N SER A 111 7.67 -32.36 -31.57
CA SER A 111 7.95 -31.50 -32.72
C SER A 111 9.06 -30.48 -32.45
N ILE A 112 9.17 -30.01 -31.20
CA ILE A 112 10.17 -28.99 -30.82
C ILE A 112 11.42 -29.57 -30.14
N LYS A 113 11.61 -30.91 -30.13
CA LYS A 113 12.68 -31.60 -29.39
C LYS A 113 14.07 -30.98 -29.61
N ASN A 114 14.39 -30.57 -30.84
CA ASN A 114 15.69 -29.99 -31.18
C ASN A 114 15.93 -28.59 -30.60
N PHE A 115 14.86 -27.91 -30.17
CA PHE A 115 14.87 -26.60 -29.55
C PHE A 115 14.86 -26.68 -28.01
N LEU A 116 14.80 -27.89 -27.44
CA LEU A 116 14.81 -28.11 -26.00
C LEU A 116 16.23 -28.33 -25.47
N THR A 117 16.45 -27.98 -24.20
CA THR A 117 17.62 -28.37 -23.41
C THR A 117 17.48 -29.83 -22.96
N PRO A 118 18.56 -30.47 -22.45
CA PRO A 118 18.47 -31.81 -21.87
C PRO A 118 17.46 -31.93 -20.72
N ARG A 119 17.15 -30.81 -20.05
CA ARG A 119 16.13 -30.72 -18.98
C ARG A 119 14.70 -30.56 -19.50
N GLY A 120 14.52 -30.47 -20.82
CA GLY A 120 13.20 -30.29 -21.43
C GLY A 120 12.69 -28.84 -21.46
N GLU A 121 13.54 -27.87 -21.13
CA GLU A 121 13.22 -26.44 -21.22
C GLU A 121 13.51 -25.91 -22.63
N LEU A 122 12.83 -24.85 -23.07
CA LEU A 122 13.15 -24.25 -24.36
C LEU A 122 14.48 -23.49 -24.29
N LYS A 123 15.36 -23.66 -25.28
CA LYS A 123 16.62 -22.93 -25.36
C LYS A 123 16.37 -21.42 -25.41
N LYS A 124 17.07 -20.67 -24.55
CA LYS A 124 16.93 -19.19 -24.48
C LYS A 124 17.65 -18.46 -25.61
N ASN A 125 18.76 -19.02 -26.11
CA ASN A 125 19.61 -18.38 -27.12
C ASN A 125 19.45 -19.05 -28.50
N LEU A 126 18.22 -19.05 -29.03
CA LEU A 126 17.97 -19.54 -30.39
C LEU A 126 18.40 -18.50 -31.42
N THR A 127 19.05 -18.95 -32.49
CA THR A 127 19.38 -18.11 -33.64
C THR A 127 18.13 -17.68 -34.39
N GLU A 128 18.25 -16.64 -35.22
CA GLU A 128 17.19 -16.15 -36.11
C GLU A 128 16.55 -17.25 -37.00
N LYS A 129 17.39 -18.17 -37.52
CA LYS A 129 16.93 -19.32 -38.31
C LYS A 129 16.15 -20.31 -37.44
N GLU A 130 16.64 -20.59 -36.24
CA GLU A 130 15.97 -21.51 -35.30
C GLU A 130 14.63 -20.93 -34.81
N LEU A 131 14.56 -19.63 -34.53
CA LEU A 131 13.30 -18.95 -34.18
C LEU A 131 12.28 -19.05 -35.31
N SER A 132 12.71 -18.83 -36.55
CA SER A 132 11.84 -18.95 -37.73
C SER A 132 11.35 -20.39 -37.94
N ALA A 133 12.22 -21.37 -37.74
CA ALA A 133 11.86 -22.79 -37.81
C ALA A 133 10.86 -23.18 -36.70
N LEU A 134 11.11 -22.73 -35.46
CA LEU A 134 10.21 -22.95 -34.34
C LEU A 134 8.84 -22.31 -34.55
N ASN A 135 8.79 -21.09 -35.10
CA ASN A 135 7.53 -20.43 -35.43
C ASN A 135 6.77 -21.22 -36.51
N THR A 136 7.48 -21.76 -37.50
CA THR A 136 6.91 -22.54 -38.60
C THR A 136 6.17 -23.78 -38.08
N ILE A 137 6.73 -24.48 -37.08
CA ILE A 137 6.11 -25.66 -36.46
C ILE A 137 4.69 -25.35 -36.00
N ILE A 138 4.50 -24.27 -35.23
CA ILE A 138 3.16 -23.90 -34.73
C ILE A 138 2.28 -23.34 -35.85
N SER A 139 2.85 -22.54 -36.76
CA SER A 139 2.08 -21.93 -37.85
C SER A 139 1.38 -22.94 -38.77
N LYS A 140 1.98 -24.13 -38.92
CA LYS A 140 1.47 -25.23 -39.75
C LYS A 140 0.75 -26.32 -38.93
N ALA A 141 0.74 -26.20 -37.60
CA ALA A 141 0.14 -27.20 -36.74
C ALA A 141 -1.40 -27.12 -36.74
N PRO A 142 -2.12 -28.24 -36.61
CA PRO A 142 -3.59 -28.26 -36.54
C PRO A 142 -4.14 -27.51 -35.32
N TYR A 143 -3.33 -27.34 -34.27
CA TYR A 143 -3.67 -26.64 -33.03
C TYR A 143 -3.23 -25.16 -32.99
N LYS A 144 -2.85 -24.57 -34.13
CA LYS A 144 -2.45 -23.16 -34.26
C LYS A 144 -3.45 -22.19 -33.60
N SER A 145 -4.75 -22.44 -33.77
CA SER A 145 -5.82 -21.59 -33.23
C SER A 145 -5.81 -21.47 -31.70
N LEU A 146 -5.35 -22.52 -30.99
CA LEU A 146 -5.19 -22.50 -29.53
C LEU A 146 -4.08 -21.52 -29.11
N PHE A 147 -2.97 -21.51 -29.85
CA PHE A 147 -1.87 -20.58 -29.64
C PHE A 147 -2.26 -19.15 -29.97
N ASP A 148 -2.94 -18.93 -31.11
CA ASP A 148 -3.45 -17.59 -31.48
C ASP A 148 -4.36 -17.02 -30.37
N LYS A 149 -5.27 -17.83 -29.83
CA LYS A 149 -6.17 -17.40 -28.74
C LYS A 149 -5.40 -17.01 -27.47
N LYS A 150 -4.37 -17.78 -27.09
CA LYS A 150 -3.55 -17.47 -25.91
C LYS A 150 -2.66 -16.25 -26.12
N ILE A 151 -2.02 -16.12 -27.28
CA ILE A 151 -1.21 -14.95 -27.65
C ILE A 151 -2.08 -13.69 -27.64
N ASN A 152 -3.26 -13.72 -28.27
CA ASN A 152 -4.17 -12.58 -28.28
C ASN A 152 -4.64 -12.19 -26.87
N ARG A 153 -4.92 -13.17 -26.00
CA ARG A 153 -5.24 -12.91 -24.59
C ARG A 153 -4.05 -12.27 -23.85
N LYS A 154 -2.83 -12.73 -24.09
CA LYS A 154 -1.60 -12.14 -23.50
C LYS A 154 -1.38 -10.72 -23.99
N ILE A 155 -1.54 -10.46 -25.28
CA ILE A 155 -1.47 -9.11 -25.86
C ILE A 155 -2.52 -8.19 -25.22
N ALA A 156 -3.77 -8.63 -25.12
CA ALA A 156 -4.84 -7.85 -24.48
C ALA A 156 -4.52 -7.55 -23.00
N TYR A 157 -4.00 -8.55 -22.27
CA TYR A 157 -3.54 -8.35 -20.89
C TYR A 157 -2.41 -7.31 -20.80
N LEU A 158 -1.37 -7.41 -21.63
CA LEU A 158 -0.26 -6.46 -21.66
C LEU A 158 -0.71 -5.05 -22.06
N LYS A 159 -1.66 -4.93 -23.01
CA LYS A 159 -2.26 -3.65 -23.41
C LYS A 159 -3.01 -2.99 -22.24
N ASN A 160 -3.65 -3.77 -21.39
CA ASN A 160 -4.30 -3.28 -20.16
C ASN A 160 -3.28 -2.97 -19.05
N GLU A 161 -2.19 -3.73 -18.94
CA GLU A 161 -1.13 -3.52 -17.94
C GLU A 161 -0.28 -2.29 -18.24
N LYS A 162 0.05 -2.04 -19.51
CA LYS A 162 0.91 -0.94 -19.96
C LYS A 162 0.55 0.42 -19.35
N PRO A 163 -0.69 0.93 -19.44
CA PRO A 163 -1.04 2.22 -18.85
C PRO A 163 -1.12 2.19 -17.31
N ASP A 164 -1.17 1.01 -16.69
CA ASP A 164 -1.35 0.81 -15.26
C ASP A 164 -0.04 0.50 -14.52
N VAL A 165 1.09 0.36 -15.22
CA VAL A 165 2.38 0.04 -14.59
C VAL A 165 2.89 1.20 -13.74
N ASN A 166 3.39 0.89 -12.54
CA ASN A 166 4.06 1.84 -11.66
C ASN A 166 5.31 1.21 -10.99
N LEU A 167 5.94 1.94 -10.07
CA LEU A 167 7.13 1.51 -9.34
C LEU A 167 6.86 0.24 -8.53
N THR A 168 7.82 -0.70 -8.58
CA THR A 168 7.86 -1.85 -7.68
C THR A 168 8.16 -1.39 -6.26
N LYS A 169 8.00 -2.30 -5.29
CA LYS A 169 8.31 -1.99 -3.89
C LYS A 169 9.75 -1.51 -3.67
N GLN A 170 10.72 -2.17 -4.29
CA GLN A 170 12.14 -1.79 -4.16
C GLN A 170 12.42 -0.43 -4.80
N GLU A 171 11.87 -0.18 -5.99
CA GLU A 171 11.97 1.11 -6.68
C GLU A 171 11.34 2.24 -5.84
N CYS A 172 10.19 1.96 -5.19
CA CYS A 172 9.56 2.91 -4.27
C CYS A 172 10.47 3.28 -3.10
N ILE A 173 11.24 2.34 -2.56
CA ILE A 173 12.14 2.62 -1.43
C ILE A 173 13.33 3.48 -1.87
N HIS A 174 13.84 3.29 -3.09
CA HIS A 174 14.81 4.22 -3.67
C HIS A 174 14.23 5.63 -3.85
N GLU A 175 12.98 5.73 -4.31
CA GLU A 175 12.28 7.02 -4.43
C GLU A 175 12.07 7.67 -3.06
N ILE A 176 11.66 6.91 -2.04
CA ILE A 176 11.53 7.38 -0.65
C ILE A 176 12.86 7.95 -0.15
N LYS A 177 13.98 7.24 -0.37
CA LYS A 177 15.31 7.70 0.04
C LYS A 177 15.68 9.02 -0.62
N ALA A 178 15.44 9.16 -1.92
CA ALA A 178 15.70 10.39 -2.65
C ALA A 178 14.86 11.55 -2.09
N ILE A 179 13.57 11.30 -1.81
CA ILE A 179 12.69 12.29 -1.19
C ILE A 179 13.21 12.72 0.19
N GLN A 180 13.60 11.78 1.06
CA GLN A 180 14.10 12.11 2.40
C GLN A 180 15.38 12.95 2.37
N ASN A 181 16.28 12.70 1.41
CA ASN A 181 17.51 13.48 1.25
C ASN A 181 17.23 14.95 0.88
N ASP A 182 16.11 15.21 0.20
CA ASP A 182 15.71 16.55 -0.25
C ASP A 182 14.87 17.31 0.80
N LEU A 183 14.36 16.64 1.83
CA LEU A 183 13.53 17.26 2.88
C LEU A 183 14.37 18.10 3.83
N LYS A 184 13.89 19.32 4.14
CA LYS A 184 14.41 20.12 5.26
C LYS A 184 13.95 19.54 6.60
N GLU A 185 14.62 19.94 7.68
CA GLU A 185 14.41 19.42 9.05
C GLU A 185 12.93 19.43 9.50
N ASN A 186 12.17 20.47 9.15
CA ASN A 186 10.76 20.61 9.53
C ASN A 186 9.77 20.23 8.42
N GLU A 187 10.26 19.77 7.26
CA GLU A 187 9.40 19.38 6.14
C GLU A 187 8.92 17.94 6.29
N ARG A 188 7.68 17.71 5.84
CA ARG A 188 7.02 16.42 5.90
C ARG A 188 6.22 16.23 4.64
N VAL A 189 6.18 14.99 4.15
CA VAL A 189 5.40 14.62 2.97
C VAL A 189 4.70 13.29 3.16
N GLY A 190 3.46 13.19 2.68
CA GLY A 190 2.77 11.91 2.59
C GLY A 190 3.17 11.17 1.33
N TYR A 191 3.88 10.06 1.46
CA TYR A 191 4.20 9.17 0.35
C TYR A 191 3.11 8.12 0.18
N ILE A 192 2.53 8.04 -1.01
CA ILE A 192 1.41 7.16 -1.33
C ILE A 192 1.93 6.00 -2.18
N PHE A 193 1.85 4.79 -1.65
CA PHE A 193 2.21 3.57 -2.35
C PHE A 193 0.95 2.86 -2.85
N THR A 194 0.87 2.67 -4.17
CA THR A 194 -0.30 2.08 -4.86
C THR A 194 -0.07 0.64 -5.32
N ASN A 195 0.89 -0.08 -4.70
CA ASN A 195 1.20 -1.46 -5.04
C ASN A 195 1.50 -1.68 -6.54
N ALA A 196 2.39 -0.85 -7.09
CA ALA A 196 2.80 -0.86 -8.50
C ALA A 196 1.68 -0.61 -9.54
N ARG A 197 0.57 0.01 -9.12
CA ARG A 197 -0.55 0.41 -10.00
C ARG A 197 -0.58 1.91 -10.26
N GLN A 198 -0.85 2.33 -11.49
CA GLN A 198 -1.04 3.74 -11.86
C GLN A 198 -2.52 4.13 -11.86
N LEU A 199 -3.39 3.20 -12.27
CA LEU A 199 -4.81 3.40 -12.56
C LEU A 199 -5.73 2.49 -11.75
N GLY A 200 -5.36 1.21 -11.59
CA GLY A 200 -6.22 0.14 -11.08
C GLY A 200 -6.58 0.24 -9.59
N GLU A 201 -7.47 -0.65 -9.17
CA GLU A 201 -7.88 -0.80 -7.78
C GLU A 201 -6.99 -1.82 -7.07
N GLU A 202 -6.26 -1.39 -6.04
CA GLU A 202 -5.41 -2.24 -5.22
C GLU A 202 -5.25 -1.62 -3.81
N HIS A 203 -4.51 -2.31 -2.94
CA HIS A 203 -4.12 -1.74 -1.65
C HIS A 203 -3.35 -0.42 -1.82
N ILE A 204 -3.76 0.60 -1.07
CA ILE A 204 -3.06 1.88 -0.98
C ILE A 204 -2.56 2.07 0.44
N GLU A 205 -1.25 2.17 0.57
CA GLU A 205 -0.54 2.45 1.81
C GLU A 205 -0.01 3.88 1.79
N ILE A 206 0.02 4.54 2.95
CA ILE A 206 0.65 5.86 3.08
C ILE A 206 1.70 5.83 4.17
N LEU A 207 2.86 6.38 3.84
CA LEU A 207 3.96 6.68 4.75
C LEU A 207 4.02 8.20 4.93
N ILE A 208 4.34 8.65 6.15
CA ILE A 208 4.75 10.04 6.36
C ILE A 208 6.26 10.07 6.43
N LEU A 209 6.88 10.77 5.48
CA LEU A 209 8.32 10.92 5.40
C LEU A 209 8.74 12.23 6.07
N THR A 210 9.69 12.13 6.97
CA THR A 210 10.51 13.26 7.43
C THR A 210 11.94 13.03 6.97
N ARG A 211 12.83 14.01 7.18
CA ARG A 211 14.26 13.84 6.89
C ARG A 211 14.88 12.66 7.64
N GLU A 212 14.45 12.43 8.88
CA GLU A 212 15.11 11.52 9.82
C GLU A 212 14.29 10.26 10.13
N ALA A 213 13.02 10.19 9.74
CA ALA A 213 12.14 9.10 10.12
C ALA A 213 11.07 8.81 9.06
N ILE A 214 10.55 7.59 9.11
CA ILE A 214 9.37 7.18 8.37
C ILE A 214 8.30 6.80 9.39
N ILE A 215 7.06 7.28 9.18
CA ILE A 215 5.93 6.93 10.04
C ILE A 215 4.91 6.17 9.21
N GLN A 216 4.56 4.98 9.67
CA GLN A 216 3.45 4.17 9.18
C GLN A 216 2.27 4.31 10.14
N PRO A 217 1.33 5.25 9.89
CA PRO A 217 0.29 5.57 10.87
C PRO A 217 -0.73 4.44 11.04
N ILE A 218 -0.80 3.50 10.09
CA ILE A 218 -1.69 2.35 10.13
C ILE A 218 -0.86 1.09 9.90
N LEU A 219 -0.98 0.12 10.82
CA LEU A 219 -0.44 -1.22 10.63
C LEU A 219 -1.53 -2.15 10.10
N TRP A 220 -1.36 -2.62 8.86
CA TRP A 220 -2.30 -3.53 8.21
C TRP A 220 -2.12 -4.98 8.69
N PRO A 221 -3.16 -5.68 9.16
CA PRO A 221 -3.01 -7.04 9.67
C PRO A 221 -2.84 -8.12 8.60
N ASP A 222 -3.42 -7.96 7.41
CA ASP A 222 -3.72 -9.13 6.56
C ASP A 222 -3.70 -8.88 5.04
N THR A 223 -3.10 -7.80 4.57
CA THR A 223 -2.81 -7.69 3.13
C THR A 223 -1.56 -8.49 2.85
N SER A 224 -1.62 -9.44 1.89
CA SER A 224 -0.47 -10.25 1.46
C SER A 224 0.82 -9.44 1.47
N ILE A 225 1.92 -9.95 2.05
CA ILE A 225 3.23 -9.26 2.22
C ILE A 225 3.68 -8.49 0.95
N LYS A 226 3.30 -8.99 -0.23
CA LYS A 226 3.57 -8.36 -1.54
C LYS A 226 2.97 -6.95 -1.68
N ARG A 227 1.86 -6.66 -1.00
CA ARG A 227 1.06 -5.44 -1.12
C ARG A 227 1.48 -4.30 -0.18
N ARG A 228 2.48 -4.49 0.68
CA ARG A 228 2.89 -3.54 1.73
C ARG A 228 4.37 -3.18 1.65
N ILE A 229 4.74 -2.01 2.14
CA ILE A 229 6.14 -1.65 2.44
C ILE A 229 6.45 -2.09 3.87
N LEU A 230 7.29 -3.10 4.03
CA LEU A 230 7.73 -3.61 5.34
C LEU A 230 8.96 -2.85 5.85
N ASP A 231 9.21 -2.92 7.16
CA ASP A 231 10.45 -2.39 7.75
C ASP A 231 11.69 -3.06 7.20
N THR A 232 11.59 -4.36 6.96
CA THR A 232 12.67 -5.14 6.36
C THR A 232 12.96 -4.68 4.94
N ASP A 233 11.94 -4.23 4.20
CA ASP A 233 12.11 -3.69 2.86
C ASP A 233 12.85 -2.33 2.94
N ILE A 234 12.43 -1.45 3.86
CA ILE A 234 13.05 -0.13 4.09
C ILE A 234 14.51 -0.29 4.56
N ALA A 235 14.74 -1.08 5.62
CA ALA A 235 16.04 -1.26 6.25
C ALA A 235 17.10 -1.84 5.31
N HIS A 236 16.68 -2.55 4.25
CA HIS A 236 17.58 -3.09 3.25
C HIS A 236 18.27 -1.99 2.40
N ILE A 237 17.60 -0.85 2.17
CA ILE A 237 18.06 0.21 1.26
C ILE A 237 18.37 1.52 2.00
N ILE A 238 17.57 1.82 3.02
CA ILE A 238 17.69 2.99 3.87
C ILE A 238 18.10 2.49 5.25
N LYS A 239 19.40 2.28 5.43
CA LYS A 239 19.96 1.91 6.73
C LYS A 239 19.70 3.03 7.74
N GLU A 240 19.49 2.65 8.99
CA GLU A 240 19.47 3.54 10.15
C GLU A 240 18.31 4.55 10.23
N VAL A 241 17.36 4.52 9.28
CA VAL A 241 16.14 5.34 9.39
C VAL A 241 15.09 4.59 10.23
N PRO A 242 14.67 5.12 11.39
CA PRO A 242 13.62 4.52 12.19
C PRO A 242 12.27 4.56 11.47
N VAL A 243 11.56 3.43 11.54
CA VAL A 243 10.19 3.31 11.04
C VAL A 243 9.22 3.18 12.21
N PHE A 244 8.51 4.27 12.52
CA PHE A 244 7.56 4.29 13.62
C PHE A 244 6.19 3.77 13.17
N LYS A 245 5.64 2.79 13.90
CA LYS A 245 4.37 2.16 13.56
C LYS A 245 3.41 2.10 14.72
N THR A 246 2.13 2.09 14.41
CA THR A 246 1.09 1.78 15.40
C THR A 246 0.97 0.28 15.64
N ASP A 247 2.06 -0.37 16.05
CA ASP A 247 2.06 -1.80 16.40
C ASP A 247 1.64 -1.99 17.86
N LEU A 248 0.43 -2.52 18.05
CA LEU A 248 -0.15 -2.74 19.37
C LEU A 248 0.42 -3.99 20.07
N SER A 249 1.21 -4.82 19.39
CA SER A 249 1.74 -6.07 19.95
C SER A 249 2.75 -5.84 21.08
N PHE A 250 3.40 -4.67 21.12
CA PHE A 250 4.33 -4.31 22.19
C PHE A 250 3.67 -4.17 23.56
N PHE A 251 2.37 -3.86 23.59
CA PHE A 251 1.64 -3.59 24.83
C PHE A 251 1.04 -4.85 25.46
N VAL A 252 1.26 -6.02 24.87
CA VAL A 252 0.62 -7.27 25.30
C VAL A 252 1.62 -8.42 25.35
N GLN A 253 1.51 -9.26 26.38
CA GLN A 253 2.41 -10.42 26.51
C GLN A 253 2.05 -11.55 25.53
N LYS A 254 0.75 -11.79 25.33
CA LYS A 254 0.20 -12.78 24.39
C LYS A 254 -0.76 -12.07 23.45
N PRO A 255 -0.40 -11.85 22.18
CA PRO A 255 -1.30 -11.21 21.23
C PRO A 255 -2.48 -12.14 20.96
N ARG A 256 -3.63 -11.87 21.60
CA ARG A 256 -4.94 -12.25 21.05
C ARG A 256 -5.18 -11.42 19.77
N LYS A 257 -6.32 -11.60 19.11
CA LYS A 257 -6.71 -10.78 17.96
C LYS A 257 -6.73 -9.30 18.36
N LEU A 258 -5.65 -8.57 18.05
CA LEU A 258 -5.49 -7.15 18.36
C LEU A 258 -6.51 -6.34 17.56
N PRO A 259 -7.01 -5.23 18.10
CA PRO A 259 -7.93 -4.39 17.35
C PRO A 259 -7.18 -3.64 16.23
N HIS A 260 -7.85 -3.45 15.10
CA HIS A 260 -7.35 -2.68 13.96
C HIS A 260 -8.28 -1.50 13.68
N PRO A 261 -7.79 -0.41 13.05
CA PRO A 261 -8.61 0.77 12.77
C PRO A 261 -9.65 0.53 11.66
N GLN A 262 -9.49 -0.47 10.81
CA GLN A 262 -10.39 -0.81 9.70
C GLN A 262 -11.16 -2.12 9.98
N ALA A 263 -12.38 -2.22 9.45
CA ALA A 263 -13.25 -3.40 9.55
C ALA A 263 -13.33 -4.22 8.24
N ASP A 264 -12.95 -3.63 7.09
CA ASP A 264 -13.04 -4.25 5.76
C ASP A 264 -11.67 -4.24 5.03
N THR A 265 -11.59 -4.77 3.81
CA THR A 265 -10.37 -4.78 2.97
C THR A 265 -10.30 -3.63 1.97
N ASN A 266 -11.42 -2.94 1.73
CA ASN A 266 -11.60 -2.06 0.56
C ASN A 266 -11.41 -0.59 0.91
N SER A 267 -11.61 -0.20 2.16
CA SER A 267 -11.50 1.18 2.66
C SER A 267 -10.08 1.61 3.05
N CYS A 268 -9.07 0.77 2.78
CA CYS A 268 -7.68 1.00 3.22
C CYS A 268 -7.11 2.29 2.64
N GLY A 269 -7.32 2.56 1.35
CA GLY A 269 -6.84 3.79 0.71
C GLY A 269 -7.49 5.06 1.28
N ILE A 270 -8.80 5.04 1.51
CA ILE A 270 -9.52 6.20 2.04
C ILE A 270 -9.10 6.47 3.48
N LEU A 271 -8.95 5.42 4.29
CA LEU A 271 -8.49 5.54 5.67
C LEU A 271 -7.06 6.07 5.72
N SER A 272 -6.15 5.53 4.90
CA SER A 272 -4.76 6.00 4.75
C SER A 272 -4.72 7.49 4.44
N ILE A 273 -5.43 7.95 3.41
CA ILE A 273 -5.44 9.37 3.00
C ILE A 273 -6.04 10.25 4.10
N ALA A 274 -7.13 9.80 4.75
CA ALA A 274 -7.77 10.55 5.82
C ALA A 274 -6.86 10.74 7.04
N PHE A 275 -6.12 9.69 7.42
CA PHE A 275 -5.13 9.71 8.49
C PHE A 275 -3.97 10.65 8.13
N ALA A 276 -3.36 10.43 6.97
CA ALA A 276 -2.19 11.17 6.53
C ALA A 276 -2.48 12.68 6.40
N LYS A 277 -3.63 13.03 5.81
CA LYS A 277 -4.09 14.43 5.76
C LYS A 277 -4.12 15.06 7.13
N LYS A 278 -4.61 14.35 8.16
CA LYS A 278 -4.72 14.91 9.50
C LYS A 278 -3.37 15.04 10.20
N ILE A 279 -2.45 14.11 9.96
CA ILE A 279 -1.09 14.14 10.50
C ILE A 279 -0.25 15.25 9.85
N LEU A 280 -0.49 15.56 8.59
CA LEU A 280 0.23 16.60 7.84
C LEU A 280 -0.35 18.02 8.04
N GLN A 281 -1.43 18.19 8.82
CA GLN A 281 -1.97 19.51 9.14
C GLN A 281 -1.12 20.21 10.23
N LYS A 282 -0.87 21.52 10.07
CA LYS A 282 0.00 22.32 10.97
C LYS A 282 -0.38 22.28 12.46
N ASP A 283 -1.65 21.98 12.79
CA ASP A 283 -2.17 21.98 14.16
C ASP A 283 -2.19 20.58 14.83
N SER A 284 -1.71 19.53 14.17
CA SER A 284 -1.55 18.25 14.86
C SER A 284 -0.38 18.38 15.83
N LEU A 285 -0.55 17.92 17.08
CA LEU A 285 0.55 17.67 18.05
C LEU A 285 1.83 17.29 17.32
N SER A 286 2.98 17.86 17.71
CA SER A 286 4.24 17.63 16.99
C SER A 286 4.39 16.14 16.74
N ILE A 287 4.60 15.73 15.49
CA ILE A 287 4.63 14.31 15.14
C ILE A 287 5.68 13.55 15.96
N ASN A 288 6.72 14.27 16.37
CA ASN A 288 7.80 13.84 17.24
C ASN A 288 7.30 13.46 18.64
N SER A 289 6.35 14.20 19.23
CA SER A 289 5.79 13.84 20.55
C SER A 289 4.89 12.60 20.51
N LEU A 290 4.59 12.09 19.32
CA LEU A 290 3.79 10.88 19.11
C LEU A 290 4.65 9.69 18.66
N ALA A 291 5.91 9.93 18.33
CA ALA A 291 6.88 8.93 17.89
C ALA A 291 7.81 8.61 19.06
N MET A 292 7.85 7.35 19.46
CA MET A 292 8.59 6.90 20.64
C MET A 292 9.48 5.71 20.28
N SER A 293 10.72 5.72 20.78
CA SER A 293 11.65 4.60 20.67
C SER A 293 11.81 3.95 22.04
N PHE A 294 11.89 2.63 22.11
CA PHE A 294 12.08 1.91 23.38
C PHE A 294 12.67 0.52 23.16
N TYR A 295 13.24 -0.06 24.21
CA TYR A 295 13.56 -1.47 24.28
C TYR A 295 12.36 -2.29 24.73
N PHE A 296 12.04 -3.34 23.99
CA PHE A 296 11.07 -4.36 24.39
C PHE A 296 11.63 -5.73 24.03
N LYS A 297 11.63 -6.66 24.99
CA LYS A 297 12.28 -7.98 24.85
C LYS A 297 13.70 -7.86 24.29
N GLU A 298 14.49 -6.94 24.86
CA GLU A 298 15.92 -6.73 24.55
C GLU A 298 16.20 -6.24 23.13
N LYS A 299 15.17 -5.79 22.39
CA LYS A 299 15.29 -5.24 21.04
C LYS A 299 14.77 -3.82 21.00
N LYS A 300 15.41 -2.97 20.20
CA LYS A 300 14.96 -1.59 19.96
C LYS A 300 13.76 -1.61 19.02
N HIS A 301 12.72 -0.90 19.41
CA HIS A 301 11.46 -0.77 18.68
C HIS A 301 11.03 0.69 18.57
N HIS A 302 10.17 0.97 17.58
CA HIS A 302 9.68 2.31 17.27
C HIS A 302 8.15 2.27 17.17
N PHE A 303 7.49 3.03 18.03
CA PHE A 303 6.04 3.11 18.11
C PHE A 303 5.54 4.49 17.72
N PHE A 304 4.45 4.53 16.96
CA PHE A 304 3.71 5.74 16.66
C PHE A 304 2.35 5.68 17.36
N LEU A 305 2.09 6.64 18.23
CA LEU A 305 0.77 6.87 18.79
C LEU A 305 -0.05 7.74 17.81
N PRO A 306 -1.07 7.21 17.14
CA PRO A 306 -1.88 8.03 16.23
C PRO A 306 -2.54 9.18 17.01
N PRO A 307 -2.53 10.42 16.47
CA PRO A 307 -3.25 11.52 17.10
C PRO A 307 -4.73 11.18 17.26
N ALA A 308 -5.30 11.37 18.46
CA ALA A 308 -6.69 11.00 18.74
C ALA A 308 -7.69 11.54 17.69
N THR A 309 -7.43 12.75 17.16
CA THR A 309 -8.28 13.40 16.16
C THR A 309 -8.47 12.60 14.86
N ILE A 310 -7.57 11.68 14.51
CA ILE A 310 -7.69 10.85 13.30
C ILE A 310 -8.57 9.62 13.55
N LEU A 311 -8.74 9.21 14.80
CA LEU A 311 -9.53 8.04 15.20
C LEU A 311 -11.03 8.20 14.90
N ARG A 312 -11.49 9.41 14.56
CA ARG A 312 -12.86 9.62 14.04
C ARG A 312 -13.13 8.78 12.80
N TYR A 313 -12.11 8.47 12.00
CA TYR A 313 -12.21 7.69 10.77
C TYR A 313 -12.10 6.17 11.00
N SER A 314 -11.65 5.73 12.18
CA SER A 314 -11.60 4.30 12.52
C SER A 314 -13.00 3.69 12.43
N GLN A 315 -13.14 2.47 11.92
CA GLN A 315 -14.40 1.72 12.00
C GLN A 315 -14.52 0.96 13.32
N SER A 316 -13.41 0.76 14.04
CA SER A 316 -13.36 -0.01 15.29
C SER A 316 -13.32 0.89 16.52
N SER A 317 -14.35 0.80 17.38
CA SER A 317 -14.31 1.44 18.71
C SER A 317 -13.32 0.74 19.63
N ARG A 318 -13.20 -0.59 19.53
CA ARG A 318 -12.22 -1.40 20.28
C ARG A 318 -10.78 -0.92 20.08
N TYR A 319 -10.46 -0.46 18.87
CA TYR A 319 -9.15 0.12 18.58
C TYR A 319 -8.89 1.42 19.34
N ILE A 320 -9.91 2.28 19.46
CA ILE A 320 -9.82 3.53 20.22
C ILE A 320 -9.68 3.23 21.71
N ASP A 321 -10.52 2.33 22.22
CA ASP A 321 -10.51 1.95 23.64
C ASP A 321 -9.18 1.29 24.04
N PHE A 322 -8.55 0.53 23.14
CA PHE A 322 -7.20 0.00 23.36
C PHE A 322 -6.14 1.11 23.38
N LEU A 323 -6.21 2.09 22.46
CA LEU A 323 -5.29 3.24 22.47
C LEU A 323 -5.46 4.10 23.73
N GLU A 324 -6.69 4.23 24.23
CA GLU A 324 -6.96 4.86 25.53
C GLU A 324 -6.36 4.08 26.69
N ALA A 325 -6.36 2.74 26.62
CA ALA A 325 -5.79 1.89 27.65
C ALA A 325 -4.26 2.08 27.73
N ILE A 326 -3.55 2.11 26.60
CA ILE A 326 -2.07 2.23 26.61
C ILE A 326 -1.55 3.60 27.07
N ILE A 327 -2.38 4.65 27.01
CA ILE A 327 -1.97 6.01 27.43
C ILE A 327 -2.31 6.32 28.89
N GLN A 328 -2.86 5.37 29.65
CA GLN A 328 -3.16 5.58 31.07
C GLN A 328 -1.89 5.74 31.92
N ASP A 329 -2.06 6.27 33.14
CA ASP A 329 -0.95 6.54 34.08
C ASP A 329 -0.50 5.32 34.89
N GLN A 330 -1.29 4.24 34.87
CA GLN A 330 -0.90 3.01 35.54
C GLN A 330 0.21 2.31 34.76
N GLU A 331 0.98 1.43 35.39
CA GLU A 331 1.95 0.57 34.68
C GLU A 331 1.24 -0.47 33.79
N THR A 332 0.09 -0.95 34.24
CA THR A 332 -0.69 -1.96 33.54
C THR A 332 -2.17 -1.69 33.76
N VAL A 333 -2.97 -1.93 32.72
CA VAL A 333 -4.43 -1.83 32.75
C VAL A 333 -5.07 -3.11 32.24
N VAL A 334 -6.29 -3.40 32.69
CA VAL A 334 -7.06 -4.55 32.20
C VAL A 334 -7.98 -4.06 31.07
N TYR A 335 -7.80 -4.61 29.88
CA TYR A 335 -8.66 -4.38 28.73
C TYR A 335 -9.21 -5.72 28.23
N GLN A 336 -10.53 -5.92 28.28
CA GLN A 336 -11.20 -7.15 27.83
C GLN A 336 -10.52 -8.43 28.38
N ASP A 337 -10.35 -8.48 29.70
CA ASP A 337 -9.73 -9.58 30.46
C ASP A 337 -8.26 -9.86 30.10
N GLN A 338 -7.59 -8.89 29.47
CA GLN A 338 -6.18 -8.97 29.12
C GLN A 338 -5.40 -7.84 29.79
N ALA A 339 -4.27 -8.17 30.40
CA ALA A 339 -3.31 -7.19 30.89
C ALA A 339 -2.63 -6.49 29.71
N VAL A 340 -2.72 -5.16 29.70
CA VAL A 340 -2.13 -4.27 28.70
C VAL A 340 -1.12 -3.38 29.42
N LEU A 341 0.13 -3.43 28.97
CA LEU A 341 1.16 -2.48 29.41
C LEU A 341 0.82 -1.09 28.90
N THR A 342 1.12 -0.06 29.67
CA THR A 342 1.01 1.33 29.19
C THR A 342 2.32 1.81 28.57
N ILE A 343 2.26 2.93 27.87
CA ILE A 343 3.44 3.65 27.35
C ILE A 343 4.42 3.93 28.50
N LYS A 344 3.92 4.36 29.66
CA LYS A 344 4.72 4.61 30.85
C LYS A 344 5.54 3.38 31.27
N ALA A 345 4.88 2.22 31.36
CA ALA A 345 5.56 0.97 31.72
C ALA A 345 6.61 0.55 30.71
N LEU A 346 6.30 0.67 29.40
CA LEU A 346 7.29 0.35 28.36
C LEU A 346 8.51 1.26 28.43
N LEU A 347 8.32 2.56 28.66
CA LEU A 347 9.42 3.51 28.80
C LEU A 347 10.26 3.21 30.06
N ASN A 348 9.63 2.91 31.20
CA ASN A 348 10.34 2.54 32.44
C ASN A 348 11.15 1.24 32.29
N GLN A 349 10.57 0.22 31.65
CA GLN A 349 11.27 -1.03 31.33
C GLN A 349 12.44 -0.78 30.36
N SER A 350 12.24 0.09 29.37
CA SER A 350 13.26 0.48 28.41
C SER A 350 14.43 1.18 29.07
N ILE A 351 14.19 2.16 29.96
CA ILE A 351 15.22 2.85 30.74
C ILE A 351 16.03 1.84 31.55
N THR A 352 15.36 0.93 32.24
CA THR A 352 16.01 -0.11 33.06
C THR A 352 16.92 -1.00 32.21
N TYR A 353 16.49 -1.37 31.00
CA TYR A 353 17.31 -2.17 30.10
C TYR A 353 18.46 -1.35 29.50
N ALA A 354 18.20 -0.12 29.07
CA ALA A 354 19.21 0.79 28.50
C ALA A 354 20.34 1.08 29.51
N GLN A 355 20.02 1.24 30.79
CA GLN A 355 21.01 1.34 31.88
C GLN A 355 21.91 0.11 31.96
N LYS A 356 21.36 -1.10 31.81
CA LYS A 356 22.15 -2.35 31.87
C LYS A 356 23.16 -2.46 30.73
N ILE A 357 22.85 -1.91 29.56
CA ILE A 357 23.71 -1.95 28.37
C ILE A 357 24.49 -0.65 28.13
N ASN A 358 24.40 0.32 29.05
CA ASN A 358 25.00 1.65 28.95
C ASN A 358 24.60 2.46 27.70
N ASP A 359 23.35 2.34 27.22
CA ASP A 359 22.80 3.19 26.15
C ASP A 359 22.25 4.51 26.73
N SER A 360 23.14 5.49 26.91
CA SER A 360 22.78 6.80 27.47
C SER A 360 21.79 7.59 26.59
N THR A 361 21.79 7.34 25.28
CA THR A 361 20.89 8.06 24.34
C THR A 361 19.45 7.62 24.56
N MET A 362 19.21 6.31 24.64
CA MET A 362 17.87 5.78 24.91
C MET A 362 17.35 6.18 26.30
N ILE A 363 18.22 6.24 27.31
CA ILE A 363 17.85 6.69 28.67
C ILE A 363 17.30 8.13 28.59
N LEU A 364 18.07 9.05 28.02
CA LEU A 364 17.68 10.46 27.91
C LEU A 364 16.39 10.65 27.08
N ASP A 365 16.28 9.94 25.96
CA ASP A 365 15.10 9.98 25.09
C ASP A 365 13.84 9.49 25.83
N ASN A 366 13.93 8.39 26.57
CA ASN A 366 12.81 7.83 27.33
C ASN A 366 12.45 8.69 28.55
N GLU A 367 13.42 9.23 29.28
CA GLU A 367 13.17 10.14 30.40
C GLU A 367 12.49 11.44 29.93
N SER A 368 12.98 12.03 28.83
CA SER A 368 12.37 13.20 28.20
C SER A 368 10.92 12.92 27.78
N THR A 369 10.68 11.75 27.17
CA THR A 369 9.33 11.31 26.79
C THR A 369 8.42 11.14 28.01
N LEU A 370 8.92 10.55 29.10
CA LEU A 370 8.16 10.38 30.35
C LEU A 370 7.76 11.71 30.99
N ILE A 371 8.66 12.70 31.00
CA ILE A 371 8.37 14.05 31.50
C ILE A 371 7.21 14.68 30.73
N GLN A 372 7.17 14.49 29.40
CA GLN A 372 6.13 15.04 28.54
C GLN A 372 4.84 14.19 28.51
N LEU A 373 4.89 12.95 28.98
CA LEU A 373 3.80 11.98 28.85
C LEU A 373 2.51 12.46 29.53
N ASN A 374 2.61 13.22 30.63
CA ASN A 374 1.42 13.76 31.32
C ASN A 374 0.67 14.77 30.47
N LEU A 375 1.38 15.68 29.80
CA LEU A 375 0.79 16.66 28.89
C LEU A 375 0.21 16.00 27.64
N LEU A 376 0.95 15.03 27.07
CA LEU A 376 0.49 14.23 25.95
C LEU A 376 -0.80 13.47 26.32
N ARG A 377 -0.82 12.79 27.46
CA ARG A 377 -1.96 12.02 27.97
C ARG A 377 -3.20 12.90 28.12
N THR A 378 -3.09 14.02 28.83
CA THR A 378 -4.23 14.93 29.04
C THR A 378 -4.79 15.42 27.70
N SER A 379 -3.93 15.95 26.83
CA SER A 379 -4.35 16.49 25.53
C SER A 379 -4.95 15.41 24.60
N TRP A 380 -4.36 14.21 24.60
CA TRP A 380 -4.81 13.08 23.79
C TRP A 380 -6.14 12.53 24.30
N LEU A 381 -6.31 12.31 25.60
CA LEU A 381 -7.57 11.81 26.20
C LEU A 381 -8.71 12.81 26.02
N THR A 382 -8.48 14.11 26.23
CA THR A 382 -9.48 15.15 25.92
C THR A 382 -9.87 15.11 24.45
N SER A 383 -8.90 14.99 23.54
CA SER A 383 -9.15 14.88 22.11
C SER A 383 -9.91 13.59 21.74
N SER A 384 -9.62 12.47 22.41
CA SER A 384 -10.30 11.19 22.22
C SER A 384 -11.78 11.29 22.58
N GLN A 385 -12.09 11.93 23.71
CA GLN A 385 -13.47 12.14 24.15
C GLN A 385 -14.27 12.95 23.10
N GLN A 386 -13.71 14.06 22.61
CA GLN A 386 -14.35 14.85 21.54
C GLN A 386 -14.54 14.04 20.25
N VAL A 387 -13.62 13.12 19.95
CA VAL A 387 -13.71 12.23 18.80
C VAL A 387 -14.80 11.19 18.99
N LYS A 388 -14.95 10.61 20.18
CA LYS A 388 -16.05 9.71 20.54
C LYS A 388 -17.41 10.39 20.39
N GLU A 389 -17.56 11.62 20.88
CA GLU A 389 -18.77 12.43 20.68
C GLU A 389 -19.05 12.68 19.19
N LYS A 390 -18.03 13.09 18.43
CA LYS A 390 -18.15 13.28 16.99
C LYS A 390 -18.61 11.99 16.31
N ARG A 391 -17.99 10.85 16.62
CA ARG A 391 -18.34 9.53 16.08
C ARG A 391 -19.79 9.20 16.38
N ASN A 392 -20.23 9.38 17.63
CA ASN A 392 -21.61 9.15 18.04
C ASN A 392 -22.59 10.01 17.24
N ALA A 393 -22.26 11.27 16.95
CA ALA A 393 -23.08 12.13 16.10
C ALA A 393 -23.12 11.65 14.63
N MET A 394 -22.12 10.93 14.15
CA MET A 394 -22.08 10.34 12.79
C MET A 394 -22.48 8.86 12.77
N LYS A 395 -23.16 8.35 13.81
CA LYS A 395 -23.66 6.98 13.83
C LYS A 395 -25.01 6.88 13.14
N LEU A 396 -25.15 5.88 12.27
CA LEU A 396 -26.43 5.42 11.73
C LEU A 396 -26.47 3.90 11.86
N SER A 397 -27.55 3.36 12.43
CA SER A 397 -27.71 1.90 12.67
C SER A 397 -26.53 1.27 13.43
N GLY A 398 -25.90 2.02 14.34
CA GLY A 398 -24.75 1.58 15.14
C GLY A 398 -23.38 1.71 14.46
N GLU A 399 -23.33 2.01 13.16
CA GLU A 399 -22.09 2.13 12.39
C GLU A 399 -21.54 3.56 12.36
N ASN A 400 -20.22 3.72 12.43
CA ASN A 400 -19.57 5.03 12.31
C ASN A 400 -19.40 5.43 10.83
N LEU A 401 -20.14 6.45 10.37
CA LEU A 401 -20.15 6.85 8.96
C LEU A 401 -19.12 7.93 8.58
N TYR A 402 -18.17 8.29 9.45
CA TYR A 402 -17.16 9.30 9.12
C TYR A 402 -16.30 8.93 7.90
N LEU A 403 -15.93 7.67 7.79
CA LEU A 403 -15.11 7.19 6.67
C LEU A 403 -15.94 7.20 5.37
N ALA A 404 -17.21 6.80 5.44
CA ALA A 404 -18.18 6.85 4.34
C ALA A 404 -18.35 8.28 3.81
N TYR A 405 -18.59 9.22 4.72
CA TYR A 405 -18.69 10.64 4.37
C TYR A 405 -17.39 11.16 3.74
N THR A 406 -16.24 10.69 4.22
CA THR A 406 -14.94 11.07 3.64
C THR A 406 -14.76 10.51 2.23
N ALA A 407 -15.16 9.25 2.01
CA ALA A 407 -15.20 8.62 0.71
C ALA A 407 -16.08 9.41 -0.27
N PHE A 408 -17.32 9.70 0.13
CA PHE A 408 -18.26 10.50 -0.65
C PHE A 408 -17.67 11.83 -1.11
N ARG A 409 -16.99 12.54 -0.20
CA ARG A 409 -16.31 13.79 -0.53
C ARG A 409 -15.16 13.61 -1.51
N PHE A 410 -14.37 12.54 -1.37
CA PHE A 410 -13.26 12.28 -2.29
C PHE A 410 -13.77 11.95 -3.69
N PHE A 411 -14.82 11.13 -3.81
CA PHE A 411 -15.44 10.84 -5.10
C PHE A 411 -16.08 12.08 -5.74
N SER A 412 -16.68 12.96 -4.94
CA SER A 412 -17.23 14.22 -5.45
C SER A 412 -16.14 15.12 -6.03
N LEU A 413 -14.97 15.19 -5.39
CA LEU A 413 -13.81 15.93 -5.92
C LEU A 413 -13.30 15.34 -7.24
N ASN A 414 -13.28 14.02 -7.38
CA ASN A 414 -12.86 13.37 -8.62
C ASN A 414 -13.81 13.68 -9.78
N LYS A 415 -15.13 13.62 -9.55
CA LYS A 415 -16.13 13.97 -10.58
C LYS A 415 -16.01 15.42 -11.05
N MET A 416 -15.69 16.35 -10.15
CA MET A 416 -15.44 17.75 -10.50
C MET A 416 -14.11 17.94 -11.27
N GLY A 417 -13.09 17.14 -10.97
CA GLY A 417 -11.83 17.11 -11.72
C GLY A 417 -12.03 16.66 -13.18
N ASP A 418 -12.83 15.62 -13.39
CA ASP A 418 -13.16 15.11 -14.74
C ASP A 418 -14.00 16.11 -15.57
N GLN A 419 -14.84 16.91 -14.90
CA GLN A 419 -15.61 18.00 -15.53
C GLN A 419 -14.73 19.22 -15.89
N GLN A 420 -13.67 19.50 -15.11
CA GLN A 420 -12.74 20.58 -15.46
C GLN A 420 -11.88 20.22 -16.68
N VAL A 421 -11.46 18.96 -16.83
CA VAL A 421 -10.69 18.50 -17.99
C VAL A 421 -11.52 18.56 -19.28
N THR A 422 -12.82 18.31 -19.20
CA THR A 422 -13.76 18.44 -20.34
C THR A 422 -14.20 19.88 -20.62
N SER A 423 -14.07 20.80 -19.65
CA SER A 423 -14.38 22.23 -19.85
C SER A 423 -13.25 23.04 -20.48
N THR A 424 -12.00 22.57 -20.43
CA THR A 424 -10.87 23.22 -21.12
C THR A 424 -10.85 23.01 -22.64
N GLU A 425 -11.73 22.15 -23.18
CA GLU A 425 -11.93 21.99 -24.63
C GLU A 425 -13.18 22.70 -25.17
N ASN A 426 -14.01 23.33 -24.32
CA ASN A 426 -15.28 23.94 -24.75
C ASN A 426 -15.50 25.41 -24.40
N ASN A 427 -14.50 26.15 -23.91
CA ASN A 427 -14.59 27.62 -23.83
C ASN A 427 -13.82 28.31 -24.97
N ARG A 428 -14.20 27.95 -26.21
CA ARG A 428 -14.53 28.97 -27.20
C ARG A 428 -16.06 29.10 -27.19
N LEU A 429 -16.52 30.27 -26.77
CA LEU A 429 -17.89 30.81 -26.79
C LEU A 429 -18.56 30.93 -25.40
N ILE A 430 -18.40 32.17 -24.90
CA ILE A 430 -19.29 32.98 -24.03
C ILE A 430 -19.22 32.70 -22.54
#